data_AF-A0A833A4K3-F1
#
_entry.id   AF-A0A833A4K3-F1
#
_cell.length_a   1.000
_cell.length_b   1.000
_cell.length_c   1.000
_cell.angle_alpha   90.00
_cell.angle_beta   90.00
_cell.angle_gamma   90.00
#
_symmetry.space_group_name_H-M   'P 1'
#
loop_
_entity.id
_entity.type
_entity.pdbx_description
1 polymer ?
#
loop_
_entity_poly.entity_id
_entity_poly.type
_entity_poly.pdbx_seq_one_letter_code
_entity_poly.pdbx_strand_id
1 'polypeptide(L)'
;MMLFNAVSIMFREALSFKVLNYSRNLYNVSYSAYLFILGWESMVASEIERTYWRTVLTITAIFTTIWFIITYVVHAIAPQLHTVIVNGAPLNWWMIQGSISIGIVLAFLYALIMNNYVDKKFYKNYKGER
;
A
#
# COMPACT_ATOMS: atom_id res chain seq x y z
N MET A 1 46.58 -36.09 22.04
CA MET A 1 47.00 -35.35 20.83
C MET A 1 46.26 -35.82 19.56
N MET A 2 46.15 -37.13 19.27
CA MET A 2 45.38 -37.65 18.12
C MET A 2 43.88 -37.28 18.11
N LEU A 3 43.20 -37.29 19.26
CA LEU A 3 41.78 -36.94 19.34
C LEU A 3 41.49 -35.46 19.00
N PHE A 4 42.40 -34.55 19.35
CA PHE A 4 42.22 -33.12 19.05
C PHE A 4 42.38 -32.84 17.55
N ASN A 5 43.33 -33.53 16.90
CA ASN A 5 43.48 -33.48 15.44
C ASN A 5 42.26 -34.05 14.72
N ALA A 6 41.75 -35.21 15.16
CA ALA A 6 40.58 -35.84 14.55
C ALA A 6 39.31 -34.96 14.67
N VAL A 7 39.07 -34.34 15.84
CA VAL A 7 37.94 -33.43 16.04
C VAL A 7 38.07 -32.17 15.17
N SER A 8 39.28 -31.61 15.03
CA SER A 8 39.50 -30.45 14.16
C SER A 8 39.27 -30.76 12.68
N ILE A 9 39.64 -31.98 12.23
CA ILE A 9 39.43 -32.45 10.86
C ILE A 9 37.93 -32.65 10.60
N MET A 10 37.21 -33.30 11.52
CA MET A 10 35.76 -33.50 11.41
C MET A 10 34.99 -32.17 11.40
N PHE A 11 35.41 -31.19 12.21
CA PHE A 11 34.76 -29.87 12.24
C PHE A 11 35.01 -29.09 10.94
N ARG A 12 36.21 -29.21 10.36
CA ARG A 12 36.59 -28.59 9.07
C ARG A 12 35.84 -29.19 7.89
N GLU A 13 35.63 -30.51 7.89
CA GLU A 13 34.86 -31.20 6.86
C GLU A 13 33.36 -30.94 6.97
N ALA A 14 32.81 -30.92 8.19
CA ALA A 14 31.39 -30.64 8.45
C ALA A 14 30.99 -29.22 8.05
N LEU A 15 31.86 -28.23 8.27
CA LEU A 15 31.68 -26.87 7.78
C LEU A 15 31.76 -26.81 6.25
N SER A 16 32.72 -27.49 5.62
CA SER A 16 32.86 -27.47 4.16
C SER A 16 31.64 -28.08 3.45
N PHE A 17 31.08 -29.19 3.95
CA PHE A 17 29.90 -29.85 3.37
C PHE A 17 28.64 -29.01 3.53
N LYS A 18 28.40 -28.43 4.72
CA LYS A 18 27.24 -27.54 4.93
C LYS A 18 27.39 -26.24 4.15
N VAL A 19 28.58 -25.64 4.09
CA VAL A 19 28.82 -24.39 3.35
C VAL A 19 28.68 -24.59 1.84
N LEU A 20 29.18 -25.70 1.28
CA LEU A 20 29.04 -25.99 -0.15
C LEU A 20 27.59 -26.32 -0.53
N ASN A 21 26.84 -27.03 0.33
CA ASN A 21 25.44 -27.36 0.07
C ASN A 21 24.50 -26.17 0.34
N TYR A 22 24.83 -25.31 1.30
CA TYR A 22 24.13 -24.05 1.56
C TYR A 22 24.38 -23.02 0.45
N SER A 23 25.62 -22.93 -0.05
CA SER A 23 25.98 -22.10 -1.21
C SER A 23 25.14 -22.44 -2.44
N ARG A 24 25.03 -23.73 -2.80
CA ARG A 24 24.19 -24.18 -3.92
C ARG A 24 22.71 -23.79 -3.77
N ASN A 25 22.16 -23.87 -2.57
CA ASN A 25 20.77 -23.50 -2.30
C ASN A 25 20.57 -21.97 -2.27
N LEU A 26 21.56 -21.22 -1.78
CA LEU A 26 21.60 -19.76 -1.85
C LEU A 26 21.62 -19.28 -3.30
N TYR A 27 22.39 -19.89 -4.19
CA TYR A 27 22.36 -19.54 -5.62
C TYR A 27 20.97 -19.78 -6.23
N ASN A 28 20.33 -20.92 -5.99
CA ASN A 28 18.98 -21.19 -6.53
C ASN A 28 17.90 -20.24 -5.96
N VAL A 29 17.98 -19.93 -4.67
CA VAL A 29 17.09 -18.94 -4.02
C VAL A 29 17.38 -17.52 -4.51
N SER A 30 18.65 -17.18 -4.74
CA SER A 30 19.04 -15.89 -5.35
C SER A 30 18.55 -15.80 -6.78
N TYR A 31 18.78 -16.79 -7.65
CA TYR A 31 18.30 -16.79 -9.03
C TYR A 31 16.77 -16.73 -9.11
N SER A 32 16.05 -17.45 -8.25
CA SER A 32 14.59 -17.33 -8.12
C SER A 32 14.16 -15.94 -7.64
N ALA A 33 14.87 -15.35 -6.66
CA ALA A 33 14.62 -13.99 -6.21
C ALA A 33 14.97 -12.94 -7.26
N TYR A 34 16.05 -13.10 -8.03
CA TYR A 34 16.45 -12.22 -9.13
C TYR A 34 15.45 -12.32 -10.28
N LEU A 35 14.99 -13.51 -10.65
CA LEU A 35 13.95 -13.69 -11.66
C LEU A 35 12.58 -13.19 -11.18
N PHE A 36 12.30 -13.23 -9.87
CA PHE A 36 11.10 -12.64 -9.28
C PHE A 36 11.18 -11.10 -9.26
N ILE A 37 12.33 -10.52 -8.89
CA ILE A 37 12.57 -9.07 -8.86
C ILE A 37 12.62 -8.49 -10.29
N LEU A 38 13.34 -9.12 -11.22
CA LEU A 38 13.39 -8.72 -12.65
C LEU A 38 12.08 -9.04 -13.38
N GLY A 39 11.40 -10.14 -13.03
CA GLY A 39 10.08 -10.49 -13.56
C GLY A 39 9.01 -9.50 -13.12
N TRP A 40 9.09 -9.01 -11.88
CA TRP A 40 8.24 -7.94 -11.35
C TRP A 40 8.48 -6.60 -12.06
N GLU A 41 9.72 -6.30 -12.46
CA GLU A 41 10.02 -5.14 -13.32
C GLU A 41 9.50 -5.29 -14.74
N SER A 42 9.45 -6.50 -15.30
CA SER A 42 8.89 -6.74 -16.64
C SER A 42 7.36 -6.64 -16.71
N MET A 43 6.68 -6.70 -15.55
CA MET A 43 5.27 -6.34 -15.40
C MET A 43 5.05 -4.83 -15.26
N VAL A 44 6.07 -4.00 -15.49
CA VAL A 44 5.95 -2.54 -15.47
C VAL A 44 5.40 -2.04 -16.80
N ALA A 45 4.08 -1.96 -16.83
CA ALA A 45 3.25 -0.96 -17.48
C ALA A 45 3.20 -0.95 -19.02
N SER A 46 2.24 -1.71 -19.55
CA SER A 46 1.58 -1.41 -20.82
C SER A 46 1.07 0.05 -20.83
N GLU A 47 0.89 0.66 -21.99
CA GLU A 47 0.41 2.05 -22.10
C GLU A 47 -0.96 2.24 -21.42
N ILE A 48 -1.76 1.17 -21.36
CA ILE A 48 -3.02 1.09 -20.61
C ILE A 48 -2.79 1.13 -19.10
N GLU A 49 -1.83 0.36 -18.57
CA GLU A 49 -1.50 0.37 -17.14
C GLU A 49 -1.00 1.74 -16.68
N ARG A 50 -0.16 2.43 -17.47
CA ARG A 50 0.28 3.80 -17.13
C ARG A 50 -0.89 4.77 -17.04
N THR A 51 -1.86 4.64 -17.95
CA THR A 51 -3.06 5.50 -17.99
C THR A 51 -4.03 5.19 -16.85
N TYR A 52 -4.19 3.92 -16.49
CA TYR A 52 -4.95 3.49 -15.33
C TYR A 52 -4.35 4.07 -14.04
N TRP A 53 -3.04 3.90 -13.83
CA TRP A 53 -2.33 4.40 -12.66
C TRP A 53 -2.45 5.91 -12.49
N ARG A 54 -2.29 6.68 -13.58
CA ARG A 54 -2.50 8.14 -13.55
C ARG A 54 -3.93 8.52 -13.17
N THR A 55 -4.92 7.78 -13.66
CA THR A 55 -6.34 8.05 -13.37
C THR A 55 -6.65 7.79 -11.89
N VAL A 56 -6.19 6.67 -11.35
CA VAL A 56 -6.35 6.33 -9.93
C VAL A 56 -5.69 7.39 -9.05
N LEU A 57 -4.43 7.74 -9.34
CA LEU A 57 -3.71 8.79 -8.59
C LEU A 57 -4.43 10.15 -8.64
N THR A 58 -5.00 10.53 -9.78
CA THR A 58 -5.74 11.79 -9.91
C THR A 58 -7.01 11.79 -9.07
N ILE A 59 -7.78 10.69 -9.10
CA ILE A 59 -9.01 10.58 -8.30
C ILE A 59 -8.69 10.58 -6.81
N THR A 60 -7.66 9.82 -6.39
CA THR A 60 -7.19 9.83 -5.01
C THR A 60 -6.77 11.23 -4.58
N ALA A 61 -5.98 11.95 -5.40
CA ALA A 61 -5.55 13.30 -5.09
C ALA A 61 -6.74 14.27 -4.93
N ILE A 62 -7.75 14.20 -5.80
CA ILE A 62 -8.96 15.03 -5.70
C ILE A 62 -9.72 14.72 -4.40
N PHE A 63 -9.96 13.45 -4.11
CA PHE A 63 -10.68 13.04 -2.90
C PHE A 63 -9.96 13.46 -1.62
N THR A 64 -8.65 13.24 -1.55
CA THR A 64 -7.82 13.65 -0.41
C THR A 64 -7.80 15.17 -0.25
N THR A 65 -7.76 15.93 -1.36
CA THR A 65 -7.80 17.40 -1.33
C THR A 65 -9.15 17.91 -0.80
N ILE A 66 -10.26 17.39 -1.31
CA ILE A 66 -11.61 17.77 -0.85
C ILE A 66 -11.77 17.44 0.63
N TRP A 67 -11.36 16.24 1.04
CA TRP A 67 -11.38 15.82 2.43
C TRP A 67 -10.56 16.77 3.32
N PHE A 68 -9.34 17.12 2.91
CA PHE A 68 -8.47 18.04 3.65
C PHE A 68 -9.07 19.45 3.79
N ILE A 69 -9.70 19.97 2.75
CA ILE A 69 -10.39 21.27 2.80
C ILE A 69 -11.53 21.22 3.81
N ILE A 70 -12.38 20.18 3.76
CA ILE A 70 -13.52 20.04 4.67
C ILE A 70 -13.04 19.93 6.12
N THR A 71 -12.04 19.08 6.40
CA THR A 71 -11.52 18.94 7.76
C THR A 71 -10.91 20.25 8.27
N TYR A 72 -10.19 20.98 7.42
CA TYR A 72 -9.61 22.28 7.78
C TYR A 72 -10.67 23.35 8.07
N VAL A 73 -11.68 23.49 7.21
CA VAL A 73 -12.77 24.47 7.38
C VAL A 73 -13.57 24.19 8.66
N VAL A 74 -13.88 22.92 8.93
CA VAL A 74 -14.60 22.53 10.16
C VAL A 74 -13.77 22.84 11.41
N HIS A 75 -12.48 22.54 11.39
CA HIS A 75 -11.58 22.86 12.51
C HIS A 75 -11.37 24.36 12.70
N ALA A 76 -11.43 25.16 11.63
CA ALA A 76 -11.31 26.62 11.72
C ALA A 76 -12.53 27.29 12.37
N ILE A 77 -13.73 26.73 12.17
CA ILE A 77 -15.01 27.27 12.68
C ILE A 77 -15.33 26.73 14.09
N ALA A 78 -14.83 25.55 14.44
CA ALA A 78 -15.03 24.89 15.74
C ALA A 78 -14.78 25.78 16.98
N PRO A 79 -13.70 26.59 17.05
CA PRO A 79 -13.40 27.45 18.21
C PRO A 79 -14.41 28.58 18.43
N GLN A 80 -15.04 29.07 17.35
CA GLN A 80 -15.97 30.19 17.40
C GLN A 80 -17.35 29.79 17.97
N LEU A 81 -17.63 28.48 18.00
CA LEU A 81 -18.91 27.90 18.41
C LEU A 81 -18.93 27.37 19.85
N HIS A 82 -17.90 27.66 20.65
CA HIS A 82 -17.82 27.19 22.04
C HIS A 82 -18.98 27.69 22.94
N THR A 83 -19.62 28.79 22.57
CA THR A 83 -20.67 29.47 23.35
C THR A 83 -22.06 28.86 23.18
N VAL A 84 -22.28 28.02 22.16
CA VAL A 84 -23.60 27.41 21.89
C VAL A 84 -23.59 25.97 22.41
N ILE A 85 -24.42 25.69 23.41
CA ILE A 85 -24.60 24.36 23.98
C ILE A 85 -25.82 23.70 23.32
N VAL A 86 -25.62 22.58 22.65
CA VAL A 86 -26.69 21.79 22.01
C VAL A 86 -26.69 20.40 22.63
N ASN A 87 -27.83 19.98 23.18
CA ASN A 87 -28.00 18.70 23.91
C ASN A 87 -26.99 18.49 25.05
N GLY A 88 -26.68 19.55 25.81
CA GLY A 88 -25.79 19.46 26.98
C GLY A 88 -24.29 19.36 26.65
N ALA A 89 -23.91 19.35 25.37
CA ALA A 89 -22.53 19.40 24.91
C ALA A 89 -22.28 20.68 24.09
N PRO A 90 -21.06 21.26 24.13
CA PRO A 90 -20.71 22.39 23.27
C PRO A 90 -20.80 21.98 21.81
N LEU A 91 -21.31 22.86 20.95
CA LEU A 91 -21.53 22.61 19.52
C LEU A 91 -20.24 22.20 18.78
N ASN A 92 -19.08 22.63 19.30
CA ASN A 92 -17.76 22.18 18.85
C ASN A 92 -17.62 20.64 18.84
N TRP A 93 -18.14 19.96 19.87
CA TRP A 93 -18.05 18.50 19.97
C TRP A 93 -18.78 17.79 18.81
N TRP A 94 -19.98 18.28 18.46
CA TRP A 94 -20.75 17.76 17.34
C TRP A 94 -20.09 18.02 15.98
N MET A 95 -19.45 19.18 15.81
CA MET A 95 -18.73 19.54 14.58
C MET A 95 -17.49 18.68 14.36
N ILE A 96 -16.75 18.36 15.41
CA ILE A 96 -15.59 17.46 15.35
C ILE A 96 -16.05 16.06 14.89
N GLN A 97 -17.13 15.53 15.48
CA GLN A 97 -17.70 14.23 15.08
C GLN A 97 -18.27 14.26 13.67
N GLY A 98 -18.88 15.37 13.24
CA GLY A 98 -19.35 15.55 11.88
C GLY A 98 -18.23 15.47 10.83
N SER A 99 -17.05 15.99 11.15
CA SER A 99 -15.91 15.98 10.22
C SER A 99 -15.41 14.56 9.88
N ILE A 100 -15.36 13.66 10.87
CA ILE A 100 -14.90 12.30 10.65
C ILE A 100 -15.96 11.47 9.91
N SER A 101 -17.24 11.69 10.18
CA SER A 101 -18.34 11.06 9.43
C SER A 101 -18.31 11.43 7.95
N ILE A 102 -18.03 12.70 7.62
CA ILE A 102 -17.87 13.15 6.22
C ILE A 102 -16.70 12.41 5.56
N GLY A 103 -15.59 12.20 6.28
CA GLY A 103 -14.46 11.42 5.78
C GLY A 103 -14.82 9.98 5.39
N ILE A 104 -15.63 9.31 6.22
CA ILE A 104 -16.10 7.94 5.94
C ILE A 104 -17.04 7.92 4.74
N VAL A 105 -17.97 8.87 4.64
CA VAL A 105 -18.89 8.98 3.49
C VAL A 105 -18.13 9.23 2.19
N LEU A 106 -17.12 10.11 2.21
CA LEU A 106 -16.24 10.34 1.06
C LEU A 106 -15.49 9.07 0.64
N ALA A 107 -15.02 8.27 1.59
CA ALA A 107 -14.35 7.00 1.29
C ALA A 107 -15.29 5.97 0.62
N PHE A 108 -16.54 5.89 1.06
CA PHE A 108 -17.57 5.08 0.40
C PHE A 108 -17.87 5.58 -1.02
N LEU A 109 -18.03 6.90 -1.20
CA LEU A 109 -18.24 7.49 -2.52
C LEU A 109 -17.06 7.22 -3.46
N TYR A 110 -15.83 7.31 -2.96
CA TYR A 110 -14.62 6.96 -3.70
C TYR A 110 -14.68 5.50 -4.20
N ALA A 111 -14.98 4.55 -3.31
CA ALA A 111 -15.04 3.13 -3.66
C ALA A 111 -16.12 2.86 -4.74
N LEU A 112 -17.27 3.53 -4.63
CA LEU A 112 -18.35 3.44 -5.62
C LEU A 112 -17.95 4.02 -6.99
N ILE A 113 -17.29 5.18 -6.99
CA ILE A 113 -16.82 5.84 -8.22
C ILE A 113 -15.74 5.00 -8.91
N MET A 114 -14.79 4.44 -8.14
CA MET A 114 -13.74 3.59 -8.67
C MET A 114 -14.34 2.37 -9.40
N ASN A 115 -15.24 1.65 -8.72
CA ASN A 115 -15.89 0.46 -9.25
C ASN A 115 -16.80 0.76 -10.48
N ASN A 116 -17.46 1.92 -10.48
CA ASN A 116 -18.43 2.23 -11.53
C ASN A 116 -17.83 2.95 -12.75
N TYR A 117 -16.83 3.83 -12.57
CA TYR A 117 -16.28 4.67 -13.65
C TYR A 117 -14.92 4.22 -14.14
N VAL A 118 -14.00 3.85 -13.24
CA VAL A 118 -12.63 3.50 -13.63
C VAL A 118 -12.61 2.06 -14.12
N ASP A 119 -13.09 1.12 -13.32
CA ASP A 119 -13.01 -0.30 -13.66
C ASP A 119 -13.84 -0.63 -14.91
N LYS A 120 -15.04 -0.05 -15.08
CA LYS A 120 -15.84 -0.26 -16.30
C LYS A 120 -15.17 0.27 -17.58
N LYS A 121 -14.43 1.38 -17.47
CA LYS A 121 -13.77 2.03 -18.61
C LYS A 121 -12.51 1.28 -19.03
N PHE A 122 -11.71 0.83 -18.06
CA PHE A 122 -10.45 0.12 -18.34
C PHE A 122 -10.66 -1.39 -18.60
N TYR A 123 -11.65 -2.04 -17.97
CA TYR A 123 -11.97 -3.45 -18.21
C TYR A 123 -12.40 -3.74 -19.66
N LYS A 124 -13.15 -2.81 -20.29
CA LYS A 124 -13.55 -2.95 -21.70
C LYS A 124 -12.37 -2.87 -22.67
N ASN A 125 -11.43 -1.97 -22.43
CA ASN A 125 -10.22 -1.83 -23.27
C ASN A 125 -9.32 -3.06 -23.14
N TYR A 126 -9.16 -3.60 -21.92
CA TYR A 126 -8.34 -4.79 -21.69
C TYR A 126 -8.83 -6.05 -22.39
N LYS A 127 -10.15 -6.14 -22.68
CA LYS A 127 -10.77 -7.29 -23.37
C LYS A 127 -10.87 -7.11 -24.89
N GLY A 128 -10.70 -5.89 -25.40
CA GLY A 128 -10.72 -5.59 -26.84
C GLY A 128 -9.38 -5.80 -27.54
N GLU A 129 -8.29 -5.90 -26.78
CA GLU A 129 -6.92 -6.12 -27.28
C GLU A 129 -6.44 -7.58 -27.22
N ARG A 130 -7.30 -8.52 -26.78
CA ARG A 130 -7.01 -9.97 -26.80
C ARG A 130 -7.85 -10.70 -27.83
#